data_AF-A0A8H7RC84-F1
#
_entry.id   AF-A0A8H7RC84-F1
#
_cell.length_a   1.000
_cell.length_b   1.000
_cell.length_c   1.000
_cell.angle_alpha   90.00
_cell.angle_beta   90.00
_cell.angle_gamma   90.00
#
_symmetry.space_group_name_H-M   'P 1'
#
loop_
_entity.id
_entity.type
_entity.pdbx_description
1 polymer ?
#
loop_
_entity_poly.entity_id
_entity_poly.type
_entity_poly.pdbx_seq_one_letter_code
_entity_poly.pdbx_strand_id
1 'polypeptide(L)'
;MFRTSLRSLYTRGNLGSNVCRKNISKSTFDMSIEGKCLRNPGQSPLQRRLYASHQQKTQGEQRDNTSGGMYAASIFIAMVGVTYAAVPLYRLFCANTGFSGTPVIDPSRFGAERLVPQDKGDRKRIRITFESNTSDSLPWTFKPEVREVYVVPGESALTFYKAKSKAKEDIIGVATYNVTPYRAGSYFNKIQCFCFEEQKLQPGEDVDMPVFFFIDPDFLDDPLMKDVNTITLSYTFFNTKQAKGLAPAQPAAKA
;
A
#
# COMPACT_ATOMS: atom_id res chain seq x y z
N MET A 1 25.68 23.23 -21.74
CA MET A 1 26.14 23.23 -23.14
C MET A 1 25.80 21.86 -23.72
N PHE A 2 24.66 21.69 -24.40
CA PHE A 2 24.42 20.66 -25.44
C PHE A 2 23.01 20.88 -26.01
N ARG A 3 22.98 21.39 -27.23
CA ARG A 3 21.87 21.41 -28.18
C ARG A 3 21.52 19.96 -28.55
N THR A 4 20.23 19.62 -28.68
CA THR A 4 19.57 19.11 -29.92
C THR A 4 18.13 18.70 -29.57
N SER A 5 17.12 19.29 -30.23
CA SER A 5 16.38 18.72 -31.36
C SER A 5 15.24 17.78 -30.93
N LEU A 6 13.99 18.15 -31.21
CA LEU A 6 13.13 17.39 -32.13
C LEU A 6 11.69 17.93 -32.16
N ARG A 7 11.22 18.12 -33.40
CA ARG A 7 9.87 17.93 -33.93
C ARG A 7 8.76 18.94 -33.59
N SER A 8 8.63 19.86 -34.54
CA SER A 8 7.39 20.35 -35.13
C SER A 8 6.29 19.26 -35.17
N LEU A 9 5.17 19.52 -34.50
CA LEU A 9 3.90 18.84 -34.75
C LEU A 9 2.97 19.83 -35.46
N TYR A 10 2.85 19.57 -36.75
CA TYR A 10 2.01 20.26 -37.71
C TYR A 10 0.61 19.63 -37.67
N THR A 11 -0.37 20.30 -37.08
CA THR A 11 -1.77 19.93 -37.21
C THR A 11 -2.48 20.97 -38.09
N ARG A 12 -2.57 20.64 -39.38
CA ARG A 12 -3.34 21.36 -40.40
C ARG A 12 -4.81 20.94 -40.26
N GLY A 13 -5.62 21.74 -39.59
CA GLY A 13 -7.09 21.65 -39.65
C GLY A 13 -7.59 22.63 -40.69
N ASN A 14 -8.12 22.13 -41.80
CA ASN A 14 -8.60 22.93 -42.92
C ASN A 14 -10.08 23.30 -42.71
N LEU A 15 -10.34 24.46 -42.10
CA LEU A 15 -11.66 25.12 -42.15
C LEU A 15 -11.42 26.62 -42.34
N GLY A 16 -11.88 27.16 -43.47
CA GLY A 16 -12.26 28.57 -43.65
C GLY A 16 -11.20 29.63 -43.31
N SER A 17 -10.41 30.01 -44.32
CA SER A 17 -9.78 31.33 -44.51
C SER A 17 -9.83 32.31 -43.32
N ASN A 18 -8.96 32.13 -42.32
CA ASN A 18 -8.53 33.21 -41.41
C ASN A 18 -7.18 32.82 -40.79
N VAL A 19 -6.11 33.52 -41.20
CA VAL A 19 -4.76 33.34 -40.66
C VAL A 19 -4.65 34.12 -39.34
N CYS A 20 -4.87 33.45 -38.21
CA CYS A 20 -4.58 34.00 -36.89
C CYS A 20 -3.12 33.69 -36.51
N ARG A 21 -2.26 34.73 -36.46
CA ARG A 21 -0.90 34.62 -35.91
C ARG A 21 -0.99 34.59 -34.38
N LYS A 22 -0.86 33.41 -33.78
CA LYS A 22 -0.57 33.28 -32.34
C LYS A 22 0.91 33.54 -32.12
N ASN A 23 1.26 34.65 -31.49
CA ASN A 23 2.62 34.89 -31.01
C ASN A 23 2.65 34.56 -29.52
N ILE A 24 3.18 33.39 -29.16
CA ILE A 24 3.32 32.95 -27.78
C ILE A 24 4.64 33.52 -27.25
N SER A 25 4.56 34.59 -26.45
CA SER A 25 5.68 35.05 -25.63
C SER A 25 5.52 34.49 -24.21
N LYS A 26 6.52 33.77 -23.71
CA LYS A 26 6.56 33.24 -22.35
C LYS A 26 6.86 34.37 -21.36
N SER A 27 5.92 34.67 -20.47
CA SER A 27 6.23 35.29 -19.18
C SER A 27 5.19 34.83 -18.16
N THR A 28 5.73 34.29 -17.08
CA THR A 28 5.11 33.73 -15.88
C THR A 28 3.95 34.57 -15.33
N PHE A 29 2.82 33.90 -15.08
CA PHE A 29 1.71 34.37 -14.24
C PHE A 29 1.08 35.72 -14.62
N ASP A 30 0.41 35.78 -15.77
CA ASP A 30 -0.87 36.49 -15.90
C ASP A 30 -1.52 36.08 -17.22
N MET A 31 -2.63 35.33 -17.18
CA MET A 31 -3.31 34.85 -18.38
C MET A 31 -4.25 35.95 -18.89
N SER A 32 -3.66 37.07 -19.30
CA SER A 32 -4.36 38.17 -19.95
C SER A 32 -4.41 37.90 -21.46
N ILE A 33 -5.59 37.47 -21.94
CA ILE A 33 -5.87 37.28 -23.37
C ILE A 33 -6.10 38.66 -24.00
N GLU A 34 -5.03 39.42 -24.22
CA GLU A 34 -5.06 40.61 -25.07
C GLU A 34 -4.91 40.22 -26.54
N GLY A 35 -5.99 39.70 -27.12
CA GLY A 35 -6.10 39.51 -28.56
C GLY A 35 -6.31 40.85 -29.28
N LYS A 36 -5.24 41.62 -29.53
CA LYS A 36 -5.32 42.80 -30.42
C LYS A 36 -5.44 42.34 -31.87
N CYS A 37 -6.68 42.16 -32.33
CA CYS A 37 -6.97 41.90 -33.74
C CYS A 37 -6.61 43.14 -34.56
N LEU A 38 -5.69 42.98 -35.52
CA LEU A 38 -5.31 44.03 -36.45
C LEU A 38 -6.51 44.44 -37.32
N ARG A 39 -6.77 45.75 -37.27
CA ARG A 39 -7.68 46.59 -38.05
C ARG A 39 -7.97 46.07 -39.47
N ASN A 40 -9.15 45.52 -39.68
CA ASN A 40 -9.65 45.19 -41.02
C ASN A 40 -10.23 46.48 -41.65
N PRO A 41 -9.75 46.98 -42.81
CA PRO A 41 -10.18 48.25 -43.40
C PRO A 41 -11.51 48.10 -44.18
N GLY A 42 -12.54 47.52 -43.56
CA GLY A 42 -13.82 47.25 -44.21
C GLY A 42 -15.03 47.15 -43.27
N GLN A 43 -15.01 47.82 -42.11
CA GLN A 43 -16.14 47.76 -41.15
C GLN A 43 -16.85 49.12 -41.00
N SER A 44 -18.18 49.08 -41.09
CA SER A 44 -19.07 50.24 -40.99
C SER A 44 -19.08 50.88 -39.58
N PRO A 45 -19.31 52.20 -39.47
CA PRO A 45 -19.14 52.96 -38.23
C PRO A 45 -20.10 52.59 -37.09
N LEU A 46 -21.25 51.97 -37.39
CA LEU A 46 -22.23 51.54 -36.39
C LEU A 46 -21.72 50.40 -35.51
N GLN A 47 -20.98 49.46 -36.10
CA GLN A 47 -20.50 48.28 -35.39
C GLN A 47 -19.46 48.66 -34.32
N ARG A 48 -18.64 49.69 -34.56
CA ARG A 48 -17.66 50.15 -33.55
C ARG A 48 -18.29 50.74 -32.29
N ARG A 49 -19.45 51.39 -32.39
CA ARG A 49 -20.11 52.00 -31.23
C ARG A 49 -20.72 50.97 -30.29
N LEU A 50 -21.27 49.87 -30.83
CA LEU A 50 -21.85 48.78 -30.04
C LEU A 50 -20.79 47.95 -29.29
N TYR A 51 -19.61 47.78 -29.87
CA TYR A 51 -18.53 47.06 -29.18
C TYR A 51 -17.88 47.89 -28.06
N ALA A 52 -17.79 49.21 -28.21
CA ALA A 52 -17.22 50.08 -27.18
C ALA A 52 -18.12 50.21 -25.93
N SER A 53 -19.45 50.19 -26.09
CA SER A 53 -20.38 50.25 -24.96
C SER A 53 -20.38 48.97 -24.11
N HIS A 54 -20.03 47.82 -24.70
CA HIS A 54 -20.00 46.55 -23.98
C HIS A 54 -18.78 46.39 -23.05
N GLN A 55 -17.64 47.03 -23.34
CA GLN A 55 -16.43 46.87 -22.51
C GLN A 55 -16.43 47.71 -21.23
N GLN A 56 -17.23 48.77 -21.13
CA GLN A 56 -17.21 49.64 -19.94
C GLN A 56 -17.98 49.04 -18.74
N LYS A 57 -18.88 48.06 -18.95
CA LYS A 57 -19.73 47.55 -17.86
C LYS A 57 -19.05 46.50 -16.97
N THR A 58 -17.96 45.87 -17.43
CA THR A 58 -17.29 44.77 -16.71
C THR A 58 -16.26 45.20 -15.67
N GLN A 59 -15.89 46.48 -15.56
CA GLN A 59 -14.83 46.94 -14.64
C GLN A 59 -15.34 47.61 -13.35
N GLY A 60 -16.65 47.82 -13.19
CA GLY A 60 -17.22 48.60 -12.08
C GLY A 60 -17.61 47.81 -10.82
N GLU A 61 -17.66 46.47 -10.86
CA GLU A 61 -18.24 45.65 -9.76
C GLU A 61 -17.19 45.05 -8.81
N GLN A 62 -15.99 45.62 -8.78
CA GLN A 62 -14.84 45.00 -8.08
C GLN A 62 -14.39 45.77 -6.82
N ARG A 63 -15.21 46.69 -6.27
CA ARG A 63 -14.78 47.56 -5.16
C ARG A 63 -15.61 47.64 -3.87
N ASP A 64 -16.76 46.97 -3.74
CA ASP A 64 -17.64 47.16 -2.56
C ASP A 64 -17.94 45.87 -1.75
N ASN A 65 -17.06 44.87 -1.74
CA ASN A 65 -17.26 43.62 -0.98
C ASN A 65 -16.02 43.16 -0.19
N THR A 66 -15.32 44.09 0.47
CA THR A 66 -14.18 43.74 1.35
C THR A 66 -14.60 42.81 2.49
N SER A 67 -15.81 42.99 3.02
CA SER A 67 -16.42 42.11 4.02
C SER A 67 -16.67 40.70 3.46
N GLY A 68 -17.19 40.60 2.23
CA GLY A 68 -17.36 39.32 1.53
C GLY A 68 -16.04 38.57 1.31
N GLY A 69 -14.97 39.30 0.98
CA GLY A 69 -13.62 38.74 0.87
C GLY A 69 -13.10 38.15 2.19
N MET A 70 -13.36 38.82 3.32
CA MET A 70 -12.96 38.31 4.64
C MET A 70 -13.74 37.05 5.05
N TYR A 71 -15.05 36.99 4.79
CA TYR A 71 -15.85 35.79 5.06
C TYR A 71 -15.46 34.62 4.15
N ALA A 72 -15.17 34.87 2.88
CA ALA A 72 -14.68 33.83 1.97
C ALA A 72 -13.32 33.28 2.42
N ALA A 73 -12.42 34.15 2.87
CA ALA A 73 -11.11 33.75 3.39
C ALA A 73 -11.21 32.92 4.68
N SER A 74 -12.10 33.29 5.62
CA SER A 74 -12.27 32.53 6.87
C SER A 74 -12.85 31.14 6.63
N ILE A 75 -13.81 31.00 5.72
CA ILE A 75 -14.38 29.70 5.31
C ILE A 75 -13.29 28.84 4.65
N PHE A 76 -12.47 29.43 3.79
CA PHE A 76 -11.39 28.70 3.13
C PHE A 76 -10.37 28.17 4.16
N ILE A 77 -9.93 29.01 5.10
CA ILE A 77 -9.00 28.60 6.16
C ILE A 77 -9.63 27.51 7.05
N ALA A 78 -10.91 27.65 7.40
CA ALA A 78 -11.61 26.64 8.21
C ALA A 78 -11.70 25.29 7.48
N MET A 79 -12.00 25.29 6.18
CA MET A 79 -12.11 24.06 5.38
C MET A 79 -10.77 23.34 5.27
N VAL A 80 -9.67 24.09 5.11
CA VAL A 80 -8.30 23.55 5.13
C VAL A 80 -7.97 23.00 6.53
N GLY A 81 -8.31 23.73 7.60
CA GLY A 81 -8.08 23.31 8.97
C GLY A 81 -8.79 22.00 9.34
N VAL A 82 -10.07 21.87 8.96
CA VAL A 82 -10.85 20.65 9.18
C VAL A 82 -10.27 19.47 8.40
N THR A 83 -9.87 19.69 7.15
CA THR A 83 -9.27 18.63 6.31
C THR A 83 -7.97 18.12 6.91
N TYR A 84 -7.13 19.02 7.45
CA TYR A 84 -5.89 18.64 8.12
C TYR A 84 -6.13 17.92 9.46
N ALA A 85 -7.12 18.36 10.24
CA ALA A 85 -7.47 17.78 11.54
C ALA A 85 -8.21 16.44 11.45
N ALA A 86 -8.88 16.14 10.33
CA ALA A 86 -9.63 14.90 10.14
C ALA A 86 -8.74 13.65 10.24
N VAL A 87 -7.52 13.71 9.70
CA VAL A 87 -6.59 12.57 9.70
C VAL A 87 -6.16 12.14 11.11
N PRO A 88 -5.61 13.02 11.98
CA PRO A 88 -5.23 12.62 13.33
C PRO A 88 -6.44 12.23 14.20
N LEU A 89 -7.60 12.89 14.04
CA LEU A 89 -8.81 12.53 14.77
C LEU A 89 -9.31 11.13 14.37
N TYR A 90 -9.30 10.81 13.07
CA TYR A 90 -9.63 9.48 12.58
C TYR A 90 -8.65 8.42 13.11
N ARG A 91 -7.33 8.73 13.14
CA ARG A 91 -6.33 7.83 13.72
C ARG A 91 -6.57 7.56 15.20
N LEU A 92 -6.94 8.56 15.99
CA LEU A 92 -7.22 8.40 17.41
C LEU A 92 -8.46 7.52 17.63
N PHE A 93 -9.50 7.75 16.84
CA PHE A 93 -10.71 6.93 16.85
C PHE A 93 -10.42 5.48 16.43
N CYS A 94 -9.69 5.27 15.34
CA CYS A 94 -9.28 3.95 14.85
C CYS A 94 -8.37 3.21 15.84
N ALA A 95 -7.46 3.91 16.52
CA ALA A 95 -6.58 3.31 17.51
C ALA A 95 -7.36 2.82 18.75
N ASN A 96 -8.43 3.50 19.15
CA ASN A 96 -9.22 3.13 20.32
C ASN A 96 -10.32 2.10 20.02
N THR A 97 -10.91 2.15 18.82
CA THR A 97 -12.05 1.30 18.44
C THR A 97 -11.67 0.10 17.59
N GLY A 98 -10.49 0.10 16.96
CA GLY A 98 -10.08 -0.96 16.03
C GLY A 98 -10.85 -0.98 14.71
N PHE A 99 -11.54 0.10 14.36
CA PHE A 99 -12.36 0.19 13.15
C PHE A 99 -11.50 0.09 11.88
N SER A 100 -11.90 -0.76 10.91
CA SER A 100 -11.18 -1.05 9.66
C SER A 100 -9.85 -1.82 9.79
N GLY A 101 -9.66 -2.60 10.87
CA GLY A 101 -8.51 -3.51 10.99
C GLY A 101 -7.18 -2.81 11.28
N THR A 102 -7.21 -1.51 11.60
CA THR A 102 -6.06 -0.83 12.18
C THR A 102 -5.78 -1.44 13.56
N PRO A 103 -4.54 -1.90 13.83
CA PRO A 103 -4.22 -2.54 15.10
C PRO A 103 -4.48 -1.54 16.22
N VAL A 104 -5.29 -1.96 17.20
CA VAL A 104 -5.36 -1.29 18.50
C VAL A 104 -3.92 -1.27 19.01
N ILE A 105 -3.39 -0.08 19.27
CA ILE A 105 -2.04 0.08 19.85
C ILE A 105 -2.18 -0.26 21.33
N ASP A 106 -2.56 -1.49 21.62
CA ASP A 106 -2.57 -2.03 22.96
C ASP A 106 -1.32 -2.91 23.10
N PRO A 107 -0.28 -2.45 23.81
CA PRO A 107 0.90 -3.26 24.11
C PRO A 107 0.56 -4.55 24.87
N SER A 108 -0.66 -4.72 25.40
CA SER A 108 -1.14 -5.95 26.02
C SER A 108 -1.26 -7.13 25.03
N ARG A 109 -1.50 -6.90 23.74
CA ARG A 109 -1.63 -7.99 22.74
C ARG A 109 -0.33 -8.75 22.48
N PHE A 110 0.81 -8.10 22.71
CA PHE A 110 2.15 -8.71 22.65
C PHE A 110 2.84 -8.69 24.02
N GLY A 111 2.09 -8.41 25.09
CA GLY A 111 2.62 -8.32 26.45
C GLY A 111 3.05 -9.68 26.97
N ALA A 112 4.09 -9.70 27.81
CA ALA A 112 4.60 -10.91 28.46
C ALA A 112 3.52 -11.72 29.21
N GLU A 113 2.41 -11.08 29.59
CA GLU A 113 1.25 -11.68 30.26
C GLU A 113 0.48 -12.69 29.38
N ARG A 114 0.46 -12.52 28.05
CA ARG A 114 -0.16 -13.48 27.11
C ARG A 114 0.76 -14.62 26.69
N LEU A 115 2.06 -14.50 26.98
CA LEU A 115 3.08 -15.54 26.77
C LEU A 115 3.20 -16.48 27.99
N VAL A 116 2.32 -16.31 28.98
CA VAL A 116 2.20 -17.23 30.11
C VAL A 116 1.14 -18.29 29.74
N PRO A 117 1.47 -19.59 29.82
CA PRO A 117 0.49 -20.66 29.65
C PRO A 117 -0.68 -20.44 30.61
N GLN A 118 -1.88 -20.22 30.07
CA GLN A 118 -3.07 -20.01 30.89
C GLN A 118 -3.55 -21.38 31.42
N ASP A 119 -3.39 -21.61 32.73
CA ASP A 119 -3.83 -22.82 33.46
C ASP A 119 -5.37 -22.85 33.69
N LYS A 120 -6.18 -22.24 32.81
CA LYS A 120 -7.66 -22.32 32.89
C LYS A 120 -8.12 -23.73 32.48
N GLY A 121 -8.02 -24.66 33.42
CA GLY A 121 -8.82 -25.89 33.50
C GLY A 121 -8.49 -27.02 32.52
N ASP A 122 -8.21 -26.71 31.26
CA ASP A 122 -7.93 -27.72 30.23
C ASP A 122 -6.65 -27.36 29.49
N ARG A 123 -5.57 -28.11 29.79
CA ARG A 123 -4.34 -28.13 28.99
C ARG A 123 -4.60 -28.83 27.66
N LYS A 124 -5.51 -28.26 26.86
CA LYS A 124 -5.86 -28.76 25.55
C LYS A 124 -4.64 -28.58 24.67
N ARG A 125 -3.82 -29.63 24.58
CA ARG A 125 -2.65 -29.69 23.71
C ARG A 125 -3.15 -29.70 22.27
N ILE A 126 -2.73 -28.72 21.49
CA ILE A 126 -3.02 -28.63 20.07
C ILE A 126 -1.87 -29.28 19.32
N ARG A 127 -2.19 -30.21 18.43
CA ARG A 127 -1.21 -30.83 17.54
C ARG A 127 -0.88 -29.85 16.42
N ILE A 128 0.38 -29.49 16.30
CA ILE A 128 0.90 -28.72 15.18
C ILE A 128 1.62 -29.67 14.24
N THR A 129 1.13 -29.76 13.01
CA THR A 129 1.73 -30.58 11.95
C THR A 129 2.51 -29.66 11.01
N PHE A 130 3.75 -30.03 10.70
CA PHE A 130 4.62 -29.27 9.81
C PHE A 130 4.72 -29.96 8.46
N GLU A 131 4.39 -29.21 7.42
CA GLU A 131 4.48 -29.66 6.03
C GLU A 131 5.43 -28.76 5.25
N SER A 132 6.11 -29.38 4.29
CA SER A 132 7.10 -28.73 3.43
C SER A 132 6.91 -29.17 1.98
N ASN A 133 6.77 -28.20 1.10
CA ASN A 133 6.65 -28.38 -0.34
C ASN A 133 7.68 -27.49 -1.05
N THR A 134 8.12 -27.93 -2.23
CA THR A 134 9.05 -27.17 -3.10
C THR A 134 8.54 -27.25 -4.52
N SER A 135 8.61 -26.14 -5.27
CA SER A 135 8.25 -26.16 -6.68
C SER A 135 9.26 -26.96 -7.50
N ASP A 136 8.82 -27.61 -8.58
CA ASP A 136 9.71 -28.38 -9.47
C ASP A 136 10.81 -27.52 -10.12
N SER A 137 10.54 -26.21 -10.27
CA SER A 137 11.50 -25.22 -10.77
C SER A 137 12.59 -24.82 -9.77
N LEU A 138 12.55 -25.34 -8.54
CA LEU A 138 13.51 -25.09 -7.48
C LEU A 138 14.13 -26.42 -7.03
N PRO A 139 15.37 -26.75 -7.46
CA PRO A 139 16.03 -28.01 -7.15
C PRO A 139 16.58 -28.01 -5.71
N TRP A 140 15.71 -27.76 -4.73
CA TRP A 140 16.03 -27.78 -3.31
C TRP A 140 15.38 -28.97 -2.63
N THR A 141 15.92 -29.38 -1.51
CA THR A 141 15.25 -30.29 -0.59
C THR A 141 14.94 -29.52 0.67
N PHE A 142 13.66 -29.33 0.93
CA PHE A 142 13.18 -28.60 2.09
C PHE A 142 12.29 -29.54 2.90
N LYS A 143 12.65 -29.75 4.17
CA LYS A 143 11.95 -30.68 5.07
C LYS A 143 11.92 -30.11 6.49
N PRO A 144 10.83 -30.32 7.24
CA PRO A 144 10.85 -30.03 8.67
C PRO A 144 11.76 -31.03 9.39
N GLU A 145 12.43 -30.58 10.45
CA GLU A 145 13.19 -31.47 11.34
C GLU A 145 12.24 -32.39 12.13
N VAL A 146 11.13 -31.82 12.61
CA VAL A 146 10.05 -32.55 13.31
C VAL A 146 8.73 -32.42 12.56
N ARG A 147 8.02 -33.53 12.36
CA ARG A 147 6.74 -33.53 11.62
C ARG A 147 5.57 -33.03 12.45
N GLU A 148 5.61 -33.25 13.76
CA GLU A 148 4.53 -32.85 14.67
C GLU A 148 5.06 -32.43 16.03
N VAL A 149 4.43 -31.43 16.63
CA VAL A 149 4.69 -30.96 17.99
C VAL A 149 3.36 -30.70 18.68
N TYR A 150 3.28 -30.95 19.98
CA TYR A 150 2.10 -30.62 20.79
C TYR A 150 2.41 -29.40 21.65
N VAL A 151 1.61 -28.35 21.51
CA VAL A 151 1.78 -27.10 22.27
C VAL A 151 0.48 -26.73 22.96
N VAL A 152 0.59 -26.04 24.09
CA VAL A 152 -0.57 -25.46 24.79
C VAL A 152 -0.76 -24.01 24.30
N PRO A 153 -2.00 -23.52 24.12
CA PRO A 153 -2.22 -22.10 23.85
C PRO A 153 -1.56 -21.20 24.92
N GLY A 154 -0.85 -20.16 24.48
CA GLY A 154 0.03 -19.30 25.30
C GLY A 154 1.47 -19.80 25.42
N GLU A 155 1.76 -21.06 25.08
CA GLU A 155 3.12 -21.61 25.04
C GLU A 155 3.81 -21.24 23.72
N SER A 156 5.04 -20.74 23.82
CA SER A 156 5.89 -20.48 22.66
C SER A 156 6.74 -21.69 22.32
N ALA A 157 6.88 -21.99 21.03
CA ALA A 157 7.63 -23.13 20.53
C ALA A 157 8.57 -22.73 19.39
N LEU A 158 9.73 -23.38 19.35
CA LEU A 158 10.74 -23.24 18.31
C LEU A 158 10.90 -24.58 17.59
N THR A 159 10.84 -24.55 16.27
CA THR A 159 11.13 -25.70 15.40
C THR A 159 12.05 -25.27 14.28
N PHE A 160 12.72 -26.22 13.64
CA PHE A 160 13.61 -25.93 12.51
C PHE A 160 13.13 -26.66 11.26
N TYR A 161 13.33 -25.98 10.13
CA TYR A 161 13.28 -26.61 8.83
C TYR A 161 14.67 -26.65 8.22
N LYS A 162 14.97 -27.71 7.50
CA LYS A 162 16.23 -27.91 6.82
C LYS A 162 16.06 -27.69 5.32
N ALA A 163 16.84 -26.77 4.74
CA ALA A 163 16.87 -26.53 3.30
C ALA A 163 18.26 -26.82 2.74
N LYS A 164 18.30 -27.65 1.70
CA LYS A 164 19.52 -28.01 0.99
C LYS A 164 19.40 -27.75 -0.50
N SER A 165 20.36 -27.02 -1.07
CA SER A 165 20.42 -26.79 -2.52
C SER A 165 21.06 -27.98 -3.24
N LYS A 166 20.35 -28.54 -4.23
CA LYS A 166 20.91 -29.53 -5.18
C LYS A 166 21.36 -28.88 -6.49
N ALA A 167 21.31 -27.55 -6.57
CA ALA A 167 21.70 -26.80 -7.75
C ALA A 167 23.22 -26.79 -7.94
N LYS A 168 23.66 -26.58 -9.18
CA LYS A 168 25.08 -26.32 -9.52
C LYS A 168 25.41 -24.82 -9.56
N GLU A 169 24.38 -23.98 -9.50
CA GLU A 169 24.47 -22.53 -9.49
C GLU A 169 23.75 -21.98 -8.25
N ASP A 170 24.07 -20.75 -7.86
CA ASP A 170 23.34 -20.03 -6.83
C ASP A 170 21.88 -19.85 -7.27
N ILE A 171 20.94 -20.25 -6.42
CA ILE A 171 19.51 -20.03 -6.66
C ILE A 171 18.93 -19.20 -5.51
N ILE A 172 17.97 -18.35 -5.87
CA ILE A 172 17.21 -17.56 -4.91
C ILE A 172 15.79 -18.14 -4.87
N GLY A 173 15.30 -18.40 -3.67
CA GLY A 173 13.97 -18.91 -3.40
C GLY A 173 13.20 -17.99 -2.47
N VAL A 174 11.89 -17.95 -2.64
CA VAL A 174 10.95 -17.30 -1.71
C VAL A 174 9.94 -18.35 -1.27
N ALA A 175 9.64 -18.38 0.03
CA ALA A 175 8.67 -19.31 0.59
C ALA A 175 7.34 -18.63 0.85
N THR A 176 6.22 -19.26 0.53
CA THR A 176 4.92 -18.87 1.07
C THR A 176 4.48 -19.87 2.12
N TYR A 177 3.57 -19.46 3.00
CA TYR A 177 3.02 -20.33 4.02
C TYR A 177 1.50 -20.27 4.05
N ASN A 178 0.89 -21.34 4.53
CA ASN A 178 -0.52 -21.39 4.87
C ASN A 178 -0.72 -22.10 6.21
N VAL A 179 -1.82 -21.76 6.87
CA VAL A 179 -2.24 -22.38 8.14
C VAL A 179 -3.63 -22.97 7.93
N THR A 180 -3.76 -24.26 8.22
CA THR A 180 -5.01 -25.01 8.07
C THR A 180 -5.41 -25.61 9.41
N PRO A 181 -6.68 -25.50 9.86
CA PRO A 181 -7.80 -24.83 9.19
C PRO A 181 -7.67 -23.30 9.24
N TYR A 182 -8.16 -22.61 8.20
CA TYR A 182 -8.05 -21.15 8.06
C TYR A 182 -8.58 -20.38 9.28
N ARG A 183 -9.66 -20.90 9.90
CA ARG A 183 -10.27 -20.33 11.11
C ARG A 183 -9.31 -20.28 12.32
N ALA A 184 -8.35 -21.21 12.40
CA ALA A 184 -7.34 -21.21 13.45
C ALA A 184 -6.13 -20.31 13.11
N GLY A 185 -5.99 -19.90 11.85
CA GLY A 185 -4.91 -19.05 11.39
C GLY A 185 -4.87 -17.67 12.06
N SER A 186 -6.01 -17.14 12.50
CA SER A 186 -6.07 -15.85 13.22
C SER A 186 -5.47 -15.91 14.62
N TYR A 187 -5.42 -17.10 15.23
CA TYR A 187 -4.83 -17.34 16.55
C TYR A 187 -3.39 -17.83 16.48
N PHE A 188 -2.94 -18.23 15.29
CA PHE A 188 -1.59 -18.73 15.07
C PHE A 188 -0.63 -17.57 14.76
N ASN A 189 0.13 -17.17 15.77
CA ASN A 189 1.07 -16.05 15.63
C ASN A 189 2.47 -16.58 15.33
N LYS A 190 2.94 -16.33 14.10
CA LYS A 190 4.30 -16.62 13.69
C LYS A 190 5.18 -15.38 13.93
N ILE A 191 6.11 -15.48 14.87
CA ILE A 191 6.95 -14.34 15.29
C ILE A 191 8.15 -14.17 14.35
N GLN A 192 8.71 -15.25 13.78
CA GLN A 192 9.86 -15.18 12.87
C GLN A 192 9.60 -15.92 11.55
N CYS A 193 9.80 -15.25 10.41
CA CYS A 193 9.38 -15.77 9.11
C CYS A 193 10.36 -15.46 7.97
N PHE A 194 11.03 -16.51 7.47
CA PHE A 194 11.76 -16.51 6.18
C PHE A 194 10.86 -16.33 4.96
N CYS A 195 9.54 -16.34 5.16
CA CYS A 195 8.54 -16.43 4.10
C CYS A 195 8.38 -15.13 3.29
N PHE A 196 9.10 -14.06 3.65
CA PHE A 196 9.08 -12.81 2.87
C PHE A 196 10.47 -12.33 2.49
N GLU A 197 11.50 -13.09 2.83
CA GLU A 197 12.87 -12.76 2.51
C GLU A 197 13.39 -13.72 1.45
N GLU A 198 14.03 -13.15 0.43
CA GLU A 198 14.73 -13.90 -0.58
C GLU A 198 15.87 -14.69 0.07
N GLN A 199 15.73 -16.02 0.10
CA GLN A 199 16.78 -16.90 0.58
C GLN A 199 17.67 -17.25 -0.61
N LYS A 200 18.96 -16.94 -0.50
CA LYS A 200 19.97 -17.34 -1.48
C LYS A 200 20.73 -18.54 -0.91
N LEU A 201 20.73 -19.66 -1.64
CA LEU A 201 21.52 -20.84 -1.30
C LEU A 201 22.56 -21.11 -2.39
N GLN A 202 23.82 -21.27 -1.96
CA GLN A 202 24.92 -21.70 -2.79
C GLN A 202 24.79 -23.19 -3.18
N PRO A 203 25.48 -23.64 -4.23
CA PRO A 203 25.52 -25.04 -4.63
C PRO A 203 25.93 -25.97 -3.48
N GLY A 204 25.06 -26.91 -3.12
CA GLY A 204 25.33 -27.88 -2.06
C GLY A 204 25.21 -27.35 -0.63
N GLU A 205 24.89 -26.07 -0.44
CA GLU A 205 24.70 -25.46 0.87
C GLU A 205 23.48 -26.07 1.59
N ASP A 206 23.61 -26.19 2.91
CA ASP A 206 22.60 -26.73 3.82
C ASP A 206 22.40 -25.72 4.96
N VAL A 207 21.18 -25.25 5.15
CA VAL A 207 20.83 -24.19 6.10
C VAL A 207 19.63 -24.62 6.95
N ASP A 208 19.76 -24.39 8.25
CA ASP A 208 18.69 -24.57 9.22
C ASP A 208 17.91 -23.26 9.40
N MET A 209 16.61 -23.33 9.20
CA MET A 209 15.68 -22.21 9.20
C MET A 209 14.76 -22.28 10.42
N PRO A 210 15.03 -21.52 11.50
CA PRO A 210 14.20 -21.48 12.71
C PRO A 210 12.82 -20.85 12.52
N VAL A 211 11.78 -21.57 12.91
CA VAL A 211 10.40 -21.09 12.98
C VAL A 211 9.97 -20.98 14.43
N PHE A 212 9.83 -19.74 14.89
CA PHE A 212 9.31 -19.42 16.23
C PHE A 212 7.84 -19.00 16.14
N PHE A 213 6.98 -19.66 16.91
CA PHE A 213 5.54 -19.44 16.89
C PHE A 213 4.90 -19.69 18.26
N PHE A 214 3.69 -19.17 18.44
CA PHE A 214 2.82 -19.50 19.58
C PHE A 214 1.35 -19.45 19.13
N ILE A 215 0.48 -20.11 19.89
CA ILE A 215 -0.97 -20.01 19.70
C ILE A 215 -1.50 -19.03 20.74
N ASP A 216 -2.31 -18.08 20.31
CA ASP A 216 -2.96 -17.13 21.19
C ASP A 216 -3.93 -17.83 22.18
N PRO A 217 -3.89 -17.51 23.49
CA PRO A 217 -4.80 -18.10 24.48
C PRO A 217 -6.30 -17.85 24.21
N ASP A 218 -6.66 -16.78 23.48
CA ASP A 218 -8.06 -16.50 23.10
C ASP A 218 -8.66 -17.62 22.24
N PHE A 219 -7.83 -18.51 21.68
CA PHE A 219 -8.24 -19.74 21.00
C PHE A 219 -9.10 -20.64 21.90
N LEU A 220 -8.88 -20.62 23.22
CA LEU A 220 -9.64 -21.43 24.18
C LEU A 220 -11.04 -20.87 24.45
N ASP A 221 -11.21 -19.54 24.34
CA ASP A 221 -12.46 -18.86 24.63
C ASP A 221 -13.42 -18.84 23.42
N ASP A 222 -12.93 -19.06 22.19
CA ASP A 222 -13.74 -19.09 20.97
C ASP A 222 -14.53 -20.41 20.80
N PRO A 223 -15.88 -20.37 20.77
CA PRO A 223 -16.72 -21.53 20.49
C PRO A 223 -16.41 -22.22 19.16
N LEU A 224 -15.95 -21.49 18.14
CA LEU A 224 -15.63 -22.02 16.82
C LEU A 224 -14.33 -22.84 16.82
N MET A 225 -13.49 -22.71 17.84
CA MET A 225 -12.21 -23.43 17.97
C MET A 225 -12.30 -24.69 18.83
N LYS A 226 -13.47 -24.97 19.44
CA LYS A 226 -13.67 -26.13 20.30
C LYS A 226 -13.34 -27.46 19.64
N ASP A 227 -13.61 -27.59 18.34
CA ASP A 227 -13.35 -28.81 17.56
C ASP A 227 -11.97 -28.84 16.87
N VAL A 228 -11.21 -27.74 16.95
CA VAL A 228 -9.87 -27.68 16.34
C VAL A 228 -8.87 -28.25 17.34
N ASN A 229 -8.32 -29.43 17.01
CA ASN A 229 -7.27 -30.10 17.79
C ASN A 229 -5.95 -30.21 17.01
N THR A 230 -5.99 -29.93 15.70
CA THR A 230 -4.84 -30.04 14.81
C THR A 230 -4.78 -28.82 13.92
N ILE A 231 -3.59 -28.22 13.86
CA ILE A 231 -3.27 -27.10 12.98
C ILE A 231 -2.08 -27.55 12.13
N THR A 232 -2.21 -27.45 10.82
CA THR A 232 -1.14 -27.74 9.87
C THR A 232 -0.53 -26.43 9.39
N LEU A 233 0.79 -26.30 9.55
CA LEU A 233 1.59 -25.23 8.99
C LEU A 233 2.32 -25.76 7.76
N SER A 234 1.85 -25.35 6.58
CA SER A 234 2.43 -25.80 5.31
C SER A 234 3.24 -24.69 4.67
N TYR A 235 4.51 -24.98 4.39
CA TYR A 235 5.43 -24.11 3.65
C TYR A 235 5.62 -24.59 2.22
N THR A 236 5.64 -23.66 1.27
CA THR A 236 5.98 -23.94 -0.12
C THR A 236 7.03 -22.98 -0.64
N PHE A 237 8.18 -23.50 -1.07
CA PHE A 237 9.23 -22.69 -1.71
C PHE A 237 9.04 -22.60 -3.23
N PHE A 238 9.27 -21.40 -3.76
CA PHE A 238 9.22 -21.07 -5.18
C PHE A 238 10.52 -20.40 -5.62
N ASN A 239 10.91 -20.63 -6.88
CA ASN A 239 12.06 -19.97 -7.48
C ASN A 239 11.74 -18.52 -7.86
N THR A 240 12.57 -17.55 -7.44
CA THR A 240 12.33 -16.12 -7.74
C THR A 240 12.59 -15.75 -9.20
N LYS A 241 13.32 -16.57 -9.98
CA LYS A 241 13.39 -16.41 -11.45
C LYS A 241 12.00 -16.52 -12.11
N GLN A 242 11.03 -17.16 -11.44
CA GLN A 242 9.63 -17.30 -11.89
C GLN A 242 8.62 -16.52 -11.04
N ALA A 243 9.02 -15.95 -9.90
CA ALA A 243 8.12 -15.20 -9.00
C ALA A 243 7.83 -13.75 -9.48
N LYS A 244 7.84 -13.51 -10.79
CA LYS A 244 7.53 -12.19 -11.39
C LYS A 244 6.05 -11.77 -11.22
N GLY A 245 5.24 -12.58 -10.53
CA GLY A 245 3.81 -12.36 -10.32
C GLY A 245 3.32 -12.56 -8.87
N LEU A 246 4.20 -12.84 -7.91
CA LEU A 246 3.87 -12.97 -6.49
C LEU A 246 4.75 -12.00 -5.69
N ALA A 247 4.58 -10.70 -5.95
CA ALA A 247 5.16 -9.70 -5.08
C ALA A 247 4.29 -9.60 -3.80
N PRO A 248 4.83 -9.84 -2.60
CA PRO A 248 4.14 -9.45 -1.38
C PRO A 248 3.99 -7.91 -1.41
N ALA A 249 2.76 -7.43 -1.20
CA ALA A 249 2.48 -6.01 -1.11
C ALA A 249 3.22 -5.41 0.08
N GLN A 250 4.38 -4.80 -0.16
CA GLN A 250 5.11 -4.05 0.86
C GLN A 250 4.31 -2.77 1.18
N PRO A 251 3.90 -2.53 2.44
CA PRO A 251 3.32 -1.26 2.81
C PRO A 251 4.40 -0.18 2.68
N ALA A 252 4.12 0.82 1.84
CA ALA A 252 5.02 1.95 1.60
C ALA A 252 5.36 2.63 2.93
N ALA A 253 6.64 2.55 3.32
CA ALA A 253 7.19 3.31 4.44
C ALA A 253 6.99 4.81 4.16
N LYS A 254 6.24 5.47 5.03
CA LYS A 254 6.00 6.91 4.97
C LYS A 254 7.12 7.60 5.76
N ALA A 255 8.00 8.30 5.06
CA ALA A 255 9.00 9.20 5.63
C ALA A 255 8.36 10.50 6.14
#